data_AF-A0A9W5TX50-F1
#
_entry.id   AF-A0A9W5TX50-F1
#
_cell.length_a   1.000
_cell.length_b   1.000
_cell.length_c   1.000
_cell.angle_alpha   90.00
_cell.angle_beta   90.00
_cell.angle_gamma   90.00
#
_symmetry.space_group_name_H-M   'P 1'
#
loop_
_entity.id
_entity.type
_entity.pdbx_description
1 polymer ?
#
loop_
_entity_poly.entity_id
_entity_poly.type
_entity_poly.pdbx_seq_one_letter_code
_entity_poly.pdbx_strand_id
1 'polypeptide(L)'
;MKQAMYGLLLYIFLILPPVANLLESIMIVHMHTQMPLLVFSGFLMAQFFQLRFPRFFAKWNQNGVPGLLLFLIVWSYWMIPRAMDEAITIQVVEIFKFISLPFLAGVPLRDSWKKLSTFGKGFIYVFIMLIFSLMAVLYIGTDEQICNNYLEVDQKTLGWGSLAMAACMIIYGIQFIFTDQSTYE
;
A
#
# COMPACT_ATOMS: atom_id res chain seq x y z
N MET A 1 13.26 5.44 17.80
CA MET A 1 14.19 6.21 16.94
C MET A 1 14.88 5.35 15.88
N LYS A 2 15.53 4.21 16.22
CA LYS A 2 16.18 3.33 15.22
C LYS A 2 15.22 2.89 14.09
N GLN A 3 13.98 2.52 14.43
CA GLN A 3 12.95 2.16 13.44
C GLN A 3 12.66 3.28 12.43
N ALA A 4 12.51 4.52 12.92
CA ALA A 4 12.27 5.67 12.06
C ALA A 4 13.46 5.98 11.14
N MET A 5 14.69 5.75 11.62
CA MET A 5 15.89 5.86 10.81
C MET A 5 15.92 4.83 9.67
N TYR A 6 15.55 3.57 9.94
CA TYR A 6 15.42 2.56 8.87
C TYR A 6 14.33 2.91 7.86
N GLY A 7 13.19 3.44 8.33
CA GLY A 7 12.14 3.95 7.45
C GLY A 7 12.64 5.08 6.55
N LEU A 8 13.40 6.03 7.10
CA LEU A 8 13.98 7.14 6.34
C LEU A 8 15.02 6.65 5.32
N LEU A 9 15.92 5.74 5.71
CA LEU A 9 16.91 5.17 4.80
C LEU A 9 16.25 4.42 3.65
N LEU A 10 15.22 3.62 3.94
CA LEU A 10 14.43 2.93 2.91
C LEU A 10 13.74 3.94 1.98
N TYR A 11 13.12 4.99 2.53
CA TYR A 11 12.49 6.04 1.74
C TYR A 11 13.49 6.72 0.79
N ILE A 12 14.64 7.16 1.31
CA ILE A 12 15.71 7.79 0.52
C ILE A 12 16.18 6.84 -0.58
N PHE A 13 16.40 5.57 -0.27
CA PHE A 13 16.81 4.57 -1.25
C PHE A 13 15.79 4.41 -2.39
N LEU A 14 14.49 4.36 -2.07
CA LEU A 14 13.42 4.16 -3.06
C LEU A 14 13.19 5.36 -3.98
N ILE A 15 13.54 6.58 -3.55
CA ILE A 15 13.39 7.80 -4.38
C ILE A 15 14.66 8.12 -5.19
N LEU A 16 15.76 7.37 -5.01
CA LEU A 16 16.96 7.57 -5.82
C LEU A 16 16.62 7.28 -7.29
N PRO A 17 16.92 8.18 -8.24
CA PRO A 17 16.58 8.00 -9.65
C PRO A 17 16.93 6.62 -10.24
N PRO A 18 18.13 6.03 -10.02
CA PRO A 18 18.41 4.70 -10.56
C PRO A 18 17.53 3.59 -9.98
N VAL A 19 17.14 3.71 -8.70
CA VAL A 19 16.29 2.73 -8.03
C VAL A 19 14.84 2.90 -8.48
N ALA A 20 14.34 4.14 -8.49
CA ALA A 20 13.00 4.48 -8.97
C ALA A 20 12.82 4.02 -10.43
N ASN A 21 13.72 4.41 -11.34
CA ASN A 21 13.64 4.01 -12.75
C ASN A 21 13.65 2.48 -12.93
N LEU A 22 14.43 1.74 -12.14
CA LEU A 22 14.45 0.29 -12.20
C LEU A 22 13.12 -0.31 -11.73
N LEU A 23 12.63 0.11 -10.57
CA LEU A 23 11.40 -0.44 -9.99
C LEU A 23 10.16 -0.07 -10.82
N GLU A 24 10.20 1.09 -11.47
CA GLU A 24 9.09 1.61 -12.28
C GLU A 24 9.06 1.04 -13.69
N SER A 25 10.15 0.42 -14.16
CA SER A 25 10.25 -0.18 -15.49
C SER A 25 9.35 -1.41 -15.70
N ILE A 26 8.94 -2.08 -14.62
CA ILE A 26 8.08 -3.27 -14.68
C ILE A 26 6.89 -3.05 -13.76
N MET A 27 5.67 -3.20 -14.31
CA MET A 27 4.44 -2.82 -13.61
C MET A 27 4.24 -3.53 -12.26
N ILE A 28 4.48 -4.85 -12.22
CA ILE A 28 4.35 -5.62 -10.98
C ILE A 28 5.36 -5.17 -9.92
N VAL A 29 6.56 -4.78 -10.31
CA VAL A 29 7.58 -4.28 -9.38
C VAL A 29 7.20 -2.90 -8.87
N HIS A 30 6.73 -2.00 -9.73
CA HIS A 30 6.24 -0.68 -9.32
C HIS A 30 5.12 -0.81 -8.29
N MET A 31 4.11 -1.63 -8.60
CA MET A 31 2.86 -1.66 -7.85
C MET A 31 2.85 -2.63 -6.66
N HIS A 32 3.46 -3.82 -6.77
CA HIS A 32 3.50 -4.81 -5.69
C HIS A 32 4.80 -4.76 -4.86
N THR A 33 5.80 -3.96 -5.28
CA THR A 33 7.06 -3.83 -4.53
C THR A 33 7.33 -2.38 -4.12
N GLN A 34 7.57 -1.47 -5.06
CA GLN A 34 7.97 -0.09 -4.73
C GLN A 34 6.90 0.65 -3.92
N MET A 35 5.65 0.64 -4.39
CA MET A 35 4.56 1.34 -3.70
C MET A 35 4.29 0.80 -2.28
N PRO A 36 4.18 -0.53 -2.06
CA PRO A 36 4.11 -1.10 -0.72
C PRO A 36 5.31 -0.76 0.15
N LEU A 37 6.53 -0.77 -0.40
CA LEU A 37 7.74 -0.39 0.35
C LEU A 37 7.74 1.10 0.73
N LEU A 38 7.18 1.98 -0.09
CA LEU A 38 6.97 3.39 0.26
C LEU A 38 5.99 3.52 1.42
N VAL A 39 4.84 2.82 1.39
CA VAL A 39 3.91 2.76 2.53
C VAL A 39 4.61 2.21 3.79
N PHE A 40 5.37 1.13 3.64
CA PHE A 40 6.11 0.52 4.74
C PHE A 40 7.16 1.46 5.33
N SER A 41 7.88 2.21 4.50
CA SER A 41 8.83 3.23 4.95
C SER A 41 8.15 4.28 5.84
N GLY A 42 6.97 4.76 5.44
CA GLY A 42 6.13 5.64 6.24
C GLY A 42 5.66 5.01 7.54
N PHE A 43 5.24 3.75 7.50
CA PHE A 43 4.84 2.99 8.67
C PHE A 43 5.98 2.87 9.70
N LEU A 44 7.22 2.67 9.25
CA LEU A 44 8.41 2.66 10.11
C LEU A 44 8.74 4.06 10.66
N MET A 45 8.59 5.11 9.85
CA MET A 45 8.83 6.50 10.25
C MET A 45 7.77 7.05 11.21
N ALA A 46 6.56 6.49 11.25
CA ALA A 46 5.44 7.02 12.02
C ALA A 46 5.75 7.28 13.51
N GLN A 47 6.58 6.43 14.13
CA GLN A 47 6.97 6.60 15.54
C GLN A 47 7.60 7.97 15.80
N PHE A 48 8.40 8.48 14.87
CA PHE A 48 9.01 9.80 14.98
C PHE A 48 7.94 10.91 15.03
N PHE A 49 6.97 10.87 14.11
CA PHE A 49 5.89 11.85 14.05
C PHE A 49 4.95 11.77 15.26
N GLN A 50 4.64 10.56 15.73
CA GLN A 50 3.81 10.35 16.92
C GLN A 50 4.44 10.96 18.18
N LEU A 51 5.76 10.80 18.34
CA LEU A 51 6.50 11.38 19.48
C LEU A 51 6.65 12.90 19.35
N ARG A 52 6.83 13.41 18.13
CA ARG A 52 7.02 14.85 17.88
C ARG A 52 5.71 15.65 17.94
N PHE A 53 4.60 15.06 17.49
CA PHE A 53 3.30 15.70 17.39
C PHE A 53 2.16 14.91 18.06
N PRO A 54 2.30 14.51 19.35
CA PRO A 54 1.33 13.62 20.00
C PRO A 54 -0.08 14.22 20.07
N ARG A 55 -0.18 15.54 20.30
CA ARG A 55 -1.47 16.25 20.36
C ARG A 55 -2.21 16.25 19.02
N PHE A 56 -1.48 16.29 17.90
CA PHE A 56 -2.09 16.23 16.57
C PHE A 56 -2.77 14.88 16.35
N PHE A 57 -2.05 13.78 16.55
CA PHE A 57 -2.59 12.42 16.37
C PHE A 57 -3.68 12.10 17.40
N ALA A 58 -3.57 12.62 18.63
CA ALA A 58 -4.62 12.48 19.64
C ALA A 58 -5.88 13.30 19.32
N LYS A 59 -5.80 14.37 18.53
CA LYS A 59 -6.97 15.17 18.14
C LYS A 59 -7.59 14.67 16.83
N TRP A 60 -6.76 14.44 15.82
CA TRP A 60 -7.19 14.10 14.46
C TRP A 60 -7.60 12.63 14.31
N ASN A 61 -6.90 11.71 15.00
CA ASN A 61 -7.09 10.27 14.82
C ASN A 61 -7.36 9.56 16.15
N GLN A 62 -8.37 10.01 16.89
CA GLN A 62 -8.68 9.51 18.24
C GLN A 62 -8.94 8.00 18.28
N ASN A 63 -9.78 7.51 17.37
CA ASN A 63 -10.22 6.12 17.31
C ASN A 63 -9.58 5.33 16.15
N GLY A 64 -8.61 5.91 15.44
CA GLY A 64 -7.97 5.27 14.29
C GLY A 64 -8.76 5.33 12.98
N VAL A 65 -10.05 5.69 12.99
CA VAL A 65 -10.90 5.68 11.79
C VAL A 65 -10.48 6.76 10.77
N PRO A 66 -10.23 8.03 11.15
CA PRO A 66 -9.80 9.06 10.19
C PRO A 66 -8.50 8.70 9.46
N GLY A 67 -7.51 8.18 10.18
CA GLY A 67 -6.25 7.75 9.57
C GLY A 67 -6.40 6.52 8.69
N LEU A 68 -7.32 5.62 9.03
CA LEU A 68 -7.66 4.50 8.18
C LEU A 68 -8.34 4.97 6.88
N LEU A 69 -9.33 5.86 6.97
CA LEU A 69 -10.00 6.40 5.79
C LEU A 69 -9.01 7.10 4.85
N LEU A 70 -8.08 7.89 5.41
CA LEU A 70 -7.04 8.52 4.62
C LEU A 70 -6.13 7.48 3.92
N PHE A 71 -5.71 6.43 4.64
CA PHE A 71 -4.95 5.33 4.06
C PHE A 71 -5.70 4.69 2.89
N LEU A 72 -6.99 4.36 3.05
CA LEU A 72 -7.79 3.71 2.02
C LEU A 72 -7.95 4.60 0.78
N ILE A 73 -8.21 5.89 0.95
CA ILE A 73 -8.33 6.83 -0.17
C ILE A 73 -7.04 6.91 -0.97
N VAL A 74 -5.90 7.12 -0.29
CA VAL A 74 -4.60 7.27 -0.95
C VAL A 74 -4.19 5.96 -1.60
N TRP A 75 -4.32 4.83 -0.91
CA TRP A 75 -3.95 3.52 -1.44
C TRP A 75 -4.83 3.16 -2.64
N SER A 76 -6.15 3.32 -2.57
CA SER A 76 -7.06 3.06 -3.68
C SER A 76 -6.83 3.96 -4.88
N TYR A 77 -6.46 5.22 -4.70
CA TYR A 77 -6.07 6.11 -5.81
C TYR A 77 -4.92 5.51 -6.62
N TRP A 78 -3.89 4.99 -5.94
CA TRP A 78 -2.75 4.36 -6.60
C TRP A 78 -3.06 3.00 -7.22
N MET A 79 -4.22 2.42 -6.93
CA MET A 79 -4.69 1.21 -7.63
C MET A 79 -5.32 1.52 -9.00
N ILE A 80 -5.52 2.79 -9.34
CA ILE A 80 -6.11 3.19 -10.62
C ILE A 80 -5.04 3.12 -11.73
N PRO A 81 -5.27 2.38 -12.84
CA PRO A 81 -4.30 2.23 -13.93
C PRO A 81 -3.79 3.58 -14.48
N ARG A 82 -4.70 4.55 -14.62
CA ARG A 82 -4.35 5.91 -15.05
C ARG A 82 -3.38 6.63 -14.11
N ALA A 83 -3.56 6.49 -12.79
CA ALA A 83 -2.65 7.11 -11.82
C ALA A 83 -1.24 6.50 -11.92
N MET A 84 -1.15 5.20 -12.25
CA MET A 84 0.13 4.54 -12.52
C MET A 84 0.84 5.11 -13.74
N ASP A 85 0.09 5.32 -14.83
CA ASP A 85 0.61 5.88 -16.09
C ASP A 85 1.11 7.32 -15.91
N GLU A 86 0.33 8.12 -15.17
CA GLU A 86 0.68 9.50 -14.84
C GLU A 86 1.90 9.59 -13.90
N ALA A 87 2.12 8.59 -13.04
CA ALA A 87 3.26 8.57 -12.12
C ALA A 87 4.63 8.50 -12.80
N ILE A 88 4.69 8.04 -14.05
CA ILE A 88 5.93 7.90 -14.83
C ILE A 88 6.09 9.06 -15.81
N THR A 89 4.96 9.64 -16.25
CA THR A 89 4.94 10.67 -17.31
C THR A 89 4.87 12.09 -16.78
N ILE A 90 4.28 12.30 -15.60
CA ILE A 90 4.05 13.61 -15.01
C ILE A 90 4.84 13.71 -13.69
N GLN A 91 5.89 14.54 -13.69
CA GLN A 91 6.78 14.71 -12.54
C GLN A 91 6.03 15.10 -11.24
N VAL A 92 4.97 15.91 -11.35
CA VAL A 92 4.17 16.30 -10.17
C VAL A 92 3.45 15.07 -9.57
N VAL A 93 2.98 14.14 -10.40
CA VAL A 93 2.32 12.91 -9.95
C VAL A 93 3.33 11.93 -9.37
N GLU A 94 4.54 11.85 -9.95
CA GLU A 94 5.66 11.09 -9.39
C GLU A 94 6.04 11.59 -7.98
N ILE A 95 6.22 12.90 -7.81
CA ILE A 95 6.48 13.50 -6.50
C ILE A 95 5.31 13.21 -5.54
N PHE A 96 4.07 13.34 -6.04
CA PHE A 96 2.89 13.01 -5.24
C PHE A 96 2.88 11.56 -4.79
N LYS A 97 3.32 10.59 -5.61
CA LYS A 97 3.52 9.18 -5.21
C LYS A 97 4.50 9.05 -4.06
N PHE A 98 5.68 9.66 -4.19
CA PHE A 98 6.73 9.61 -3.18
C PHE A 98 6.36 10.31 -1.87
N ILE A 99 5.42 11.24 -1.88
CA ILE A 99 4.95 11.91 -0.66
C ILE A 99 3.71 11.21 -0.07
N SER A 100 2.71 10.90 -0.90
CA SER A 100 1.43 10.37 -0.45
C SER A 100 1.56 8.98 0.15
N LEU A 101 2.30 8.07 -0.47
CA LEU A 101 2.39 6.69 0.02
C LEU A 101 3.08 6.58 1.39
N PRO A 102 4.24 7.21 1.67
CA PRO A 102 4.82 7.14 3.01
C PRO A 102 4.03 7.97 4.02
N PHE A 103 3.71 9.23 3.72
CA PHE A 103 3.26 10.19 4.74
C PHE A 103 1.74 10.24 4.90
N LEU A 104 0.97 9.95 3.84
CA LEU A 104 -0.50 9.97 3.88
C LEU A 104 -1.12 8.57 3.94
N ALA A 105 -0.38 7.51 3.59
CA ALA A 105 -0.83 6.13 3.78
C ALA A 105 -0.07 5.43 4.92
N GLY A 106 1.26 5.34 4.84
CA GLY A 106 2.09 4.60 5.79
C GLY A 106 2.01 5.10 7.24
N VAL A 107 2.23 6.40 7.46
CA VAL A 107 2.18 7.02 8.79
C VAL A 107 0.78 6.90 9.42
N PRO A 108 -0.32 7.28 8.74
CA PRO A 108 -1.67 7.10 9.26
C PRO A 108 -2.02 5.65 9.55
N LEU A 109 -1.62 4.71 8.68
CA LEU A 109 -1.85 3.28 8.90
C LEU A 109 -1.23 2.82 10.22
N ARG A 110 0.04 3.16 10.49
CA ARG A 110 0.71 2.78 11.75
C ARG A 110 0.01 3.34 12.98
N ASP A 111 -0.42 4.60 12.90
CA ASP A 111 -1.11 5.27 14.01
C ASP A 111 -2.50 4.68 14.26
N SER A 112 -3.25 4.45 13.19
CA SER A 112 -4.58 3.84 13.25
C SER A 112 -4.55 2.39 13.71
N TRP A 113 -3.55 1.60 13.30
CA TRP A 113 -3.53 0.16 13.57
C TRP A 113 -3.65 -0.21 15.04
N LYS A 114 -3.06 0.60 15.93
CA LYS A 114 -3.13 0.39 17.38
C LYS A 114 -4.47 0.81 18.00
N LYS A 115 -5.21 1.70 17.33
CA LYS A 115 -6.45 2.31 17.81
C LYS A 115 -7.70 1.62 17.27
N LEU A 116 -7.57 0.93 16.14
CA LEU A 116 -8.66 0.21 15.50
C LEU A 116 -9.11 -1.01 16.30
N SER A 117 -10.42 -1.22 16.35
CA SER A 117 -11.03 -2.45 16.82
C SER A 117 -10.68 -3.63 15.90
N THR A 118 -10.90 -4.86 16.39
CA THR A 118 -10.75 -6.08 15.58
C THR A 118 -11.60 -6.02 14.30
N PHE A 119 -12.82 -5.46 14.40
CA PHE A 119 -13.68 -5.23 13.24
C PHE A 119 -13.02 -4.31 12.20
N GLY A 120 -12.41 -3.19 12.62
CA GLY A 120 -11.73 -2.27 11.71
C GLY A 120 -10.54 -2.91 11.00
N LYS A 121 -9.76 -3.76 11.70
CA LYS A 121 -8.67 -4.53 11.10
C LYS A 121 -9.18 -5.56 10.09
N GLY A 122 -10.27 -6.26 10.42
CA GLY A 122 -10.95 -7.20 9.52
C GLY A 122 -11.50 -6.51 8.28
N PHE A 123 -12.07 -5.30 8.42
CA PHE A 123 -12.54 -4.51 7.29
C PHE A 123 -11.41 -4.18 6.30
N ILE A 124 -10.25 -3.74 6.79
CA ILE A 124 -9.07 -3.49 5.93
C ILE A 124 -8.65 -4.74 5.18
N TYR A 125 -8.59 -5.85 5.91
CA TYR A 125 -8.18 -7.13 5.34
C TYR A 125 -9.08 -7.55 4.18
N VAL A 126 -10.40 -7.53 4.40
CA VAL A 126 -11.40 -7.85 3.36
C VAL A 126 -11.34 -6.86 2.22
N PHE A 127 -11.19 -5.56 2.51
CA PHE A 127 -11.10 -4.52 1.48
C PHE A 127 -9.90 -4.75 0.55
N ILE A 128 -8.70 -4.97 1.09
CA ILE A 128 -7.49 -5.21 0.31
C ILE A 128 -7.63 -6.51 -0.52
N MET A 129 -8.17 -7.58 0.08
CA MET A 129 -8.44 -8.83 -0.63
C MET A 129 -9.38 -8.64 -1.83
N LEU A 130 -10.46 -7.87 -1.65
CA LEU A 130 -11.40 -7.56 -2.73
C LEU A 130 -10.75 -6.72 -3.84
N ILE A 131 -9.93 -5.74 -3.48
CA ILE A 131 -9.22 -4.93 -4.48
C ILE A 131 -8.23 -5.80 -5.28
N PHE A 132 -7.43 -6.66 -4.65
CA PHE A 132 -6.55 -7.58 -5.39
C PHE A 132 -7.34 -8.53 -6.29
N SER A 133 -8.50 -9.01 -5.84
CA SER A 133 -9.39 -9.85 -6.65
C SER A 133 -9.93 -9.08 -7.86
N LEU A 134 -10.32 -7.81 -7.67
CA LEU A 134 -10.75 -6.92 -8.75
C LEU A 134 -9.62 -6.64 -9.75
N MET A 135 -8.41 -6.37 -9.27
CA MET A 135 -7.24 -6.15 -10.12
C MET A 135 -6.91 -7.39 -10.95
N ALA A 136 -7.01 -8.58 -10.35
CA ALA A 136 -6.82 -9.84 -11.07
C ALA A 136 -7.79 -9.96 -12.23
N VAL A 137 -9.09 -9.76 -11.98
CA VAL A 137 -10.13 -9.80 -13.02
C VAL A 137 -9.87 -8.74 -14.10
N LEU A 138 -9.56 -7.50 -13.70
CA LEU A 138 -9.32 -6.40 -14.61
C LEU A 138 -8.16 -6.70 -15.57
N TYR A 139 -6.98 -7.02 -15.06
CA TYR A 139 -5.79 -7.18 -15.90
C TYR A 139 -5.77 -8.52 -16.64
N ILE A 140 -6.23 -9.61 -16.03
CA ILE A 140 -6.30 -10.92 -16.72
C ILE A 140 -7.38 -10.90 -17.81
N GLY A 141 -8.51 -10.25 -17.55
CA GLY A 141 -9.69 -10.27 -18.43
C GLY A 141 -9.72 -9.21 -19.53
N THR A 142 -8.86 -8.19 -19.49
CA THR A 142 -8.81 -7.15 -20.55
C THR A 142 -7.81 -7.53 -21.63
N ASP A 143 -8.25 -7.64 -22.88
CA ASP A 143 -7.38 -7.97 -24.03
C ASP A 143 -6.64 -6.75 -24.61
N GLU A 144 -7.02 -5.55 -24.17
CA GLU A 144 -6.38 -4.29 -24.54
C GLU A 144 -5.46 -3.76 -23.43
N GLN A 145 -4.43 -3.01 -23.82
CA GLN A 145 -3.57 -2.30 -22.86
C GLN A 145 -4.34 -1.15 -22.21
N ILE A 146 -4.43 -1.17 -20.88
CA ILE A 146 -5.08 -0.10 -20.09
C ILE A 146 -4.08 0.90 -19.52
N CYS A 147 -2.79 0.55 -19.48
CA CYS A 147 -1.67 1.45 -19.19
C CYS A 147 -0.80 1.62 -20.45
N ASN A 148 -0.49 2.85 -20.83
CA ASN A 148 0.29 3.15 -22.04
C ASN A 148 1.79 2.92 -21.85
N ASN A 149 2.28 3.18 -20.63
CA ASN A 149 3.71 3.07 -20.30
C ASN A 149 4.11 1.66 -19.84
N TYR A 150 3.19 0.68 -19.88
CA TYR A 150 3.46 -0.71 -19.51
C TYR A 150 3.06 -1.69 -20.61
N LEU A 151 3.91 -2.68 -20.85
CA LEU A 151 3.62 -3.73 -21.82
C LEU A 151 2.40 -4.54 -21.38
N GLU A 152 1.66 -5.09 -22.34
CA GLU A 152 0.51 -5.95 -22.05
C GLU A 152 0.92 -7.16 -21.18
N VAL A 153 2.09 -7.74 -21.45
CA VAL A 153 2.64 -8.84 -20.64
C VAL A 153 2.89 -8.42 -19.19
N ASP A 154 3.30 -7.18 -18.92
CA ASP A 154 3.50 -6.67 -17.56
C ASP A 154 2.16 -6.49 -16.84
N GLN A 155 1.16 -6.00 -17.57
CA GLN A 155 -0.22 -5.87 -17.09
C GLN A 155 -0.82 -7.23 -16.73
N LYS A 156 -0.71 -8.24 -17.62
CA LYS A 156 -1.12 -9.62 -17.33
C LYS A 156 -0.37 -10.21 -16.13
N THR A 157 0.94 -9.97 -16.06
CA THR A 157 1.78 -10.43 -14.93
C THR A 157 1.31 -9.83 -13.61
N LEU A 158 0.99 -8.52 -13.59
CA LEU A 158 0.38 -7.85 -12.43
C LEU A 158 -0.97 -8.48 -12.07
N GLY A 159 -1.82 -8.80 -13.04
CA GLY A 159 -3.10 -9.47 -12.83
C GLY A 159 -2.96 -10.83 -12.16
N TRP A 160 -2.08 -11.69 -12.67
CA TRP A 160 -1.77 -12.98 -12.07
C TRP A 160 -1.13 -12.85 -10.69
N GLY A 161 -0.25 -11.87 -10.49
CA GLY A 161 0.32 -11.57 -9.16
C GLY A 161 -0.76 -11.14 -8.16
N SER A 162 -1.71 -10.32 -8.59
CA SER A 162 -2.86 -9.90 -7.78
C SER A 162 -3.76 -11.08 -7.42
N LEU A 163 -4.00 -12.00 -8.36
CA LEU A 163 -4.76 -13.23 -8.11
C LEU A 163 -4.07 -14.10 -7.06
N ALA A 164 -2.75 -14.28 -7.18
CA ALA A 164 -1.97 -15.05 -6.22
C ALA A 164 -2.05 -14.43 -4.81
N MET A 165 -1.91 -13.10 -4.69
CA MET A 165 -2.04 -12.41 -3.41
C MET A 165 -3.45 -12.58 -2.82
N ALA A 166 -4.50 -12.40 -3.63
CA ALA A 166 -5.88 -12.61 -3.20
C ALA A 166 -6.12 -14.05 -2.74
N ALA A 167 -5.60 -15.05 -3.46
CA ALA A 167 -5.71 -16.46 -3.09
C ALA A 167 -5.00 -16.74 -1.76
N CYS A 168 -3.78 -16.25 -1.56
CA CYS A 168 -3.07 -16.35 -0.28
C CYS A 168 -3.86 -15.72 0.86
N MET A 169 -4.48 -14.55 0.63
CA MET A 169 -5.34 -13.91 1.62
C MET A 169 -6.61 -14.73 1.90
N ILE A 170 -7.25 -15.31 0.90
CA ILE A 170 -8.43 -16.16 1.13
C ILE A 170 -8.04 -17.39 1.96
N ILE A 171 -6.94 -18.04 1.63
CA ILE A 171 -6.43 -19.21 2.37
C ILE A 171 -6.11 -18.83 3.82
N TYR A 172 -5.38 -17.73 4.03
CA TYR A 172 -5.08 -17.25 5.39
C TYR A 172 -6.34 -16.89 6.17
N GLY A 173 -7.32 -16.24 5.53
CA GLY A 173 -8.60 -15.90 6.15
C GLY A 173 -9.39 -17.15 6.57
N ILE A 174 -9.44 -18.18 5.71
CA ILE A 174 -10.05 -19.47 6.03
C ILE A 174 -9.31 -20.11 7.20
N GLN A 175 -7.98 -20.21 7.15
CA GLN A 175 -7.17 -20.77 8.23
C GLN A 175 -7.46 -20.07 9.56
N PHE A 176 -7.53 -18.73 9.55
CA PHE A 176 -7.80 -17.92 10.74
C PHE A 176 -9.16 -18.22 11.37
N ILE A 177 -10.20 -18.48 10.55
CA ILE A 177 -11.55 -18.84 11.03
C ILE A 177 -11.57 -20.24 11.64
N PHE A 178 -10.83 -21.19 11.06
CA PHE A 178 -10.85 -22.60 11.48
C PHE A 178 -9.81 -22.97 12.53
N THR A 179 -8.85 -22.08 12.83
CA THR A 179 -7.79 -22.32 13.82
C THR A 179 -8.05 -21.50 15.07
N ASP A 180 -8.07 -22.16 16.24
CA ASP A 180 -8.20 -21.48 17.53
C ASP A 180 -6.97 -20.62 17.82
N GLN A 181 -7.11 -19.31 17.66
CA GLN A 181 -6.02 -18.36 17.84
C GLN A 181 -5.54 -18.26 19.30
N SER A 182 -6.36 -18.68 20.27
CA SER A 182 -5.98 -18.65 21.70
C SER A 182 -4.82 -19.59 22.05
N THR A 183 -4.51 -20.54 21.15
CA THR A 183 -3.37 -21.45 21.31
C THR A 183 -2.03 -20.86 20.87
N TYR A 184 -2.02 -19.66 20.26
CA TYR A 184 -0.82 -19.02 19.70
C TYR A 184 -0.57 -17.59 20.22
N GLU A 185 -1.41 -17.06 21.13
CA GLU A 185 -1.18 -15.81 21.87
C GLU A 185 -0.35 -16.03 23.14
#